data_AF-A0A7C4IAT8-F1
#
_entry.id   AF-A0A7C4IAT8-F1
#
_cell.length_a   1.000
_cell.length_b   1.000
_cell.length_c   1.000
_cell.angle_alpha   90.00
_cell.angle_beta   90.00
_cell.angle_gamma   90.00
#
_symmetry.space_group_name_H-M   'P 1'
#
loop_
_entity.id
_entity.type
_entity.pdbx_description
1 polymer ?
#
loop_
_entity_poly.entity_id
_entity_poly.type
_entity_poly.pdbx_seq_one_letter_code
_entity_poly.pdbx_strand_id
1 'polypeptide(L)'
;MGCEGKLFARLSENYFFGTTTDLKPFCIDMSRWHTLKVDVNNNALEVYLDDTLAFANTVKENIGSIVKLGLSFRESGLVDYVVLKKQDNTIVFRDDFTR
;
A
#
# COMPACT_ATOMS: atom_id res chain seq x y z
N MET A 1 -16.05 17.94 -2.26
CA MET A 1 -15.83 16.68 -3.00
C MET A 1 -14.37 16.68 -3.43
N GLY A 2 -13.50 16.21 -2.54
CA GLY A 2 -12.05 16.26 -2.68
C GLY A 2 -11.47 14.99 -3.30
N CYS A 3 -10.15 14.94 -3.42
CA CYS A 3 -9.31 13.86 -3.97
C CYS A 3 -9.75 12.43 -3.59
N GLU A 4 -10.37 12.30 -2.42
CA GLU A 4 -10.98 11.11 -1.82
C GLU A 4 -11.75 10.24 -2.82
N GLY A 5 -12.63 10.82 -3.66
CA GLY A 5 -13.49 10.03 -4.56
C GLY A 5 -12.78 9.31 -5.72
N LYS A 6 -11.50 9.62 -5.99
CA LYS A 6 -10.71 9.03 -7.08
C LYS A 6 -9.72 7.97 -6.61
N LEU A 7 -9.66 7.70 -5.30
CA LEU A 7 -8.77 6.69 -4.75
C LEU A 7 -9.33 5.29 -5.01
N PHE A 8 -8.49 4.45 -5.60
CA PHE A 8 -8.77 3.06 -5.90
C PHE A 8 -7.66 2.21 -5.29
N ALA A 9 -8.03 1.32 -4.38
CA ALA A 9 -7.12 0.30 -3.87
C ALA A 9 -7.70 -1.07 -4.19
N ARG A 10 -6.90 -1.92 -4.83
CA ARG A 10 -7.21 -3.33 -4.97
C ARG A 10 -6.27 -4.10 -4.06
N LEU A 11 -6.83 -4.79 -3.07
CA LEU A 11 -6.06 -5.61 -2.14
C LEU A 11 -6.68 -7.01 -2.16
N SER A 12 -5.94 -7.95 -2.74
CA SER A 12 -6.40 -9.31 -3.06
C SER A 12 -7.67 -9.31 -3.94
N GLU A 13 -8.76 -9.91 -3.46
CA GLU A 13 -10.07 -9.96 -4.10
C GLU A 13 -10.91 -8.70 -3.89
N ASN A 14 -10.49 -7.82 -2.98
CA ASN A 14 -11.29 -6.69 -2.55
C ASN A 14 -10.94 -5.42 -3.33
N TYR A 15 -11.99 -4.69 -3.70
CA TYR A 15 -11.93 -3.40 -4.38
C TYR A 15 -12.43 -2.32 -3.44
N PHE A 16 -11.57 -1.35 -3.13
CA PHE A 16 -11.92 -0.21 -2.28
C PHE A 16 -11.95 1.05 -3.14
N PHE A 17 -13.10 1.71 -3.11
CA PHE A 17 -13.33 2.99 -3.75
C PHE A 17 -13.48 4.04 -2.66
N GLY A 18 -12.81 5.18 -2.80
CA GLY A 18 -12.96 6.28 -1.85
C GLY A 18 -14.36 6.93 -1.82
N THR A 19 -15.27 6.49 -2.71
CA THR A 19 -16.69 6.82 -2.66
C THR A 19 -17.48 5.96 -1.67
N THR A 20 -16.99 4.77 -1.31
CA THR A 20 -17.67 3.81 -0.42
C THR A 20 -16.85 3.43 0.81
N THR A 21 -15.57 3.78 0.85
CA THR A 21 -14.63 3.50 1.94
C THR A 21 -13.99 4.82 2.37
N ASP A 22 -13.86 5.06 3.68
CA ASP A 22 -13.14 6.23 4.16
C ASP A 22 -11.64 6.07 3.87
N LEU A 23 -11.20 6.71 2.79
CA LEU A 23 -9.81 6.75 2.34
C LEU A 23 -9.16 8.10 2.63
N LYS A 24 -9.77 8.93 3.50
CA LYS A 24 -9.16 10.19 3.97
C LYS A 24 -7.74 10.05 4.49
N PRO A 25 -7.35 8.96 5.18
CA PRO A 25 -5.96 8.78 5.59
C PRO A 25 -4.95 8.87 4.44
N PHE A 26 -5.34 8.54 3.21
CA PHE A 26 -4.47 8.64 2.03
C PHE A 26 -4.47 10.02 1.35
N CYS A 27 -5.29 10.97 1.83
CA CYS A 27 -5.26 12.36 1.38
C CYS A 27 -4.17 13.13 2.13
N ILE A 28 -2.92 12.86 1.75
CA ILE A 28 -1.73 13.40 2.39
C ILE A 28 -1.10 14.55 1.63
N ASP A 29 -0.24 15.28 2.33
CA ASP A 29 0.63 16.29 1.75
C ASP A 29 1.73 15.65 0.91
N MET A 30 1.53 15.59 -0.41
CA MET A 30 2.51 15.00 -1.34
C MET A 30 3.81 15.83 -1.50
N SER A 31 3.98 16.96 -0.80
CA SER A 31 5.22 17.75 -0.85
C SER A 31 6.36 17.16 -0.04
N ARG A 32 6.09 16.11 0.76
CA ARG A 32 7.09 15.40 1.57
C ARG A 32 7.12 13.90 1.24
N TRP A 33 8.20 13.25 1.64
CA TRP A 33 8.29 11.79 1.56
C TRP A 33 7.38 11.13 2.60
N HIS A 34 6.77 10.03 2.17
CA HIS A 34 5.83 9.24 2.97
C HIS A 34 6.18 7.76 2.88
N THR A 35 5.97 7.03 3.96
CA THR A 35 6.14 5.57 3.96
C THR A 35 4.77 4.91 3.93
N LEU A 36 4.51 4.15 2.86
CA LEU A 36 3.35 3.27 2.75
C LEU A 36 3.78 1.83 3.05
N LYS A 37 3.26 1.25 4.14
CA LYS A 37 3.48 -0.16 4.49
C LYS A 37 2.21 -0.95 4.25
N VAL A 38 2.32 -2.07 3.54
CA VAL A 38 1.25 -3.07 3.47
C VAL A 38 1.72 -4.32 4.20
N ASP A 39 0.97 -4.72 5.20
CA ASP A 39 1.23 -5.90 6.02
C ASP A 39 0.11 -6.91 5.78
N VAL A 40 0.48 -8.17 5.52
CA VAL A 40 -0.49 -9.26 5.41
C VAL A 40 -0.05 -10.40 6.29
N ASN A 41 -0.83 -10.63 7.34
CA ASN A 41 -0.54 -11.66 8.33
C ASN A 41 -1.83 -12.36 8.78
N ASN A 42 -1.86 -13.70 8.73
CA ASN A 42 -3.00 -14.51 9.19
C ASN A 42 -4.35 -14.01 8.67
N ASN A 43 -4.45 -13.78 7.36
CA ASN A 43 -5.64 -13.23 6.69
C ASN A 43 -6.04 -11.81 7.12
N ALA A 44 -5.26 -11.13 7.97
CA ALA A 44 -5.40 -9.70 8.22
C ALA A 44 -4.52 -8.94 7.24
N LEU A 45 -5.11 -7.92 6.62
CA LEU A 45 -4.46 -6.98 5.73
C LEU A 45 -4.52 -5.61 6.39
N GLU A 46 -3.36 -5.04 6.64
CA GLU A 46 -3.21 -3.75 7.29
C GLU A 46 -2.35 -2.85 6.40
N VAL A 47 -2.81 -1.61 6.20
CA VAL A 47 -2.08 -0.60 5.45
C VAL A 47 -1.77 0.54 6.41
N TYR A 48 -0.50 0.88 6.49
CA TYR A 48 0.00 1.95 7.33
C TYR A 48 0.57 3.06 6.46
N LEU A 49 0.34 4.28 6.89
CA LEU A 49 0.90 5.48 6.30
C LEU A 49 1.63 6.25 7.39
N ASP A 50 2.93 6.47 7.20
CA ASP A 50 3.81 7.06 8.22
C ASP A 50 3.61 6.37 9.59
N ASP A 51 3.66 5.03 9.59
CA ASP A 51 3.47 4.14 10.75
C ASP A 51 2.09 4.21 11.45
N THR A 52 1.17 5.02 10.92
CA THR A 52 -0.21 5.10 11.42
C THR A 52 -1.10 4.16 10.62
N LEU A 53 -1.91 3.35 11.31
CA LEU A 53 -2.87 2.46 10.65
C LEU A 53 -3.88 3.30 9.85
N ALA A 54 -3.78 3.21 8.52
CA ALA A 54 -4.62 3.96 7.58
C ALA A 54 -5.83 3.13 7.13
N PHE A 55 -5.67 1.81 7.05
CA PHE A 55 -6.72 0.89 6.61
C PHE A 55 -6.48 -0.52 7.12
N ALA A 56 -7.55 -1.26 7.44
CA ALA A 56 -7.48 -2.66 7.82
C ALA A 56 -8.66 -3.44 7.22
N ASN A 57 -8.41 -4.68 6.80
CA ASN A 57 -9.45 -5.60 6.35
C ASN A 57 -9.01 -7.06 6.55
N THR A 58 -9.93 -7.99 6.32
CA THR A 58 -9.66 -9.43 6.27
C THR A 58 -9.63 -9.91 4.82
N VAL A 59 -8.62 -10.68 4.47
CA VAL A 59 -8.48 -11.37 3.19
C VAL A 59 -9.10 -12.75 3.32
N LYS A 60 -10.06 -13.11 2.45
CA LYS A 60 -10.76 -14.40 2.55
C LYS A 60 -9.96 -15.56 2.00
N GLU A 61 -9.09 -15.29 1.03
CA GLU A 61 -8.32 -16.30 0.32
C GLU A 61 -6.81 -16.18 0.58
N ASN A 62 -6.12 -17.31 0.48
CA ASN A 62 -4.66 -17.30 0.52
C ASN A 62 -4.12 -16.65 -0.76
N ILE A 63 -3.52 -15.48 -0.62
CA ILE A 63 -2.92 -14.68 -1.71
C ILE A 63 -1.71 -15.35 -2.38
N GLY A 64 -1.23 -16.49 -1.87
CA GLY A 64 -0.14 -17.25 -2.45
C GLY A 64 1.23 -16.56 -2.34
N SER A 65 2.17 -16.96 -3.18
CA SER A 65 3.51 -16.36 -3.22
C SER A 65 3.50 -15.05 -4.00
N ILE A 66 4.21 -14.03 -3.48
CA ILE A 66 4.40 -12.76 -4.17
C ILE A 66 5.36 -12.98 -5.34
N VAL A 67 4.86 -12.82 -6.58
CA VAL A 67 5.64 -13.02 -7.81
C VAL A 67 6.09 -11.71 -8.46
N LYS A 68 5.46 -10.58 -8.10
CA LYS A 68 5.74 -9.28 -8.71
C LYS A 68 5.43 -8.14 -7.74
N LEU A 69 6.30 -7.15 -7.73
CA LEU A 69 6.03 -5.80 -7.23
C LEU A 69 5.99 -4.86 -8.43
N GLY A 70 4.99 -3.98 -8.47
CA GLY A 70 4.82 -3.03 -9.55
C GLY A 70 4.28 -1.71 -9.01
N LEU A 71 4.89 -0.61 -9.45
CA LEU A 71 4.44 0.74 -9.13
C LEU A 71 4.01 1.39 -10.44
N SER A 72 2.84 2.04 -10.42
CA SER A 72 2.29 2.76 -11.56
C SER A 72 1.72 4.07 -11.09
N PHE A 73 2.12 5.15 -11.74
CA PHE A 73 1.64 6.50 -11.46
C PHE A 73 0.81 6.98 -12.64
N ARG A 74 -0.33 7.62 -12.35
CA ARG A 74 -1.15 8.26 -13.39
C ARG A 74 -0.44 9.46 -14.02
N GLU A 75 0.28 10.20 -13.19
CA GLU A 75 1.06 11.38 -13.55
C GLU A 75 2.49 11.19 -13.00
N SER A 76 3.17 12.27 -12.62
CA SER A 76 4.46 12.19 -11.93
C SER A 76 4.35 11.49 -10.57
N GLY A 77 5.27 10.57 -10.32
CA GLY A 77 5.46 9.93 -9.02
C GLY A 77 6.93 9.68 -8.79
N LEU A 78 7.35 9.81 -7.54
CA LEU A 78 8.73 9.58 -7.11
C LEU A 78 8.72 8.50 -6.05
N VAL A 79 9.73 7.63 -6.09
CA VAL A 79 9.91 6.52 -5.17
C VAL A 79 11.36 6.54 -4.74
N ASP A 80 11.58 6.68 -3.44
CA ASP A 80 12.92 6.64 -2.86
C ASP A 80 13.39 5.20 -2.69
N TYR A 81 12.52 4.32 -2.18
CA TYR A 81 12.85 2.91 -2.04
C TYR A 81 11.62 1.99 -2.03
N VAL A 82 11.86 0.71 -2.28
CA VAL A 82 10.92 -0.39 -2.07
C VAL A 82 11.61 -1.49 -1.27
N VAL A 83 10.94 -2.03 -0.26
CA VAL A 83 11.42 -3.18 0.52
C VAL A 83 10.31 -4.22 0.63
N LEU A 84 10.64 -5.48 0.36
CA LEU A 84 9.80 -6.63 0.68
C LEU A 84 10.44 -7.44 1.80
N LYS A 85 9.65 -7.71 2.84
CA LYS A 85 10.06 -8.51 3.98
C LYS A 85 9.16 -9.73 4.14
N LYS A 86 9.74 -10.83 4.62
CA LYS A 86 8.99 -11.93 5.23
C LYS A 86 8.45 -11.49 6.59
N GLN A 87 7.55 -12.31 7.15
CA GLN A 87 6.99 -12.10 8.50
C GLN A 87 8.07 -12.14 9.60
N ASP A 88 9.19 -12.82 9.36
CA ASP A 88 10.36 -12.84 10.26
C ASP A 88 11.28 -11.62 10.11
N ASN A 89 10.83 -10.57 9.40
CA ASN A 89 11.58 -9.37 9.03
C ASN A 89 12.77 -9.57 8.09
N THR A 90 12.99 -10.78 7.57
CA THR A 90 14.02 -11.02 6.54
C THR A 90 13.68 -10.23 5.29
N ILE A 91 14.60 -9.37 4.85
CA ILE A 91 14.49 -8.65 3.58
C ILE A 91 14.73 -9.65 2.44
N VAL A 92 13.73 -9.81 1.56
CA VAL A 92 13.82 -10.67 0.38
C VAL A 92 14.01 -9.88 -0.91
N PHE A 93 13.70 -8.58 -0.88
CA PHE A 93 13.92 -7.66 -1.98
C PHE A 93 14.08 -6.23 -1.45
N ARG A 94 15.01 -5.48 -2.02
CA ARG A 94 15.18 -4.04 -1.80
C ARG A 94 15.64 -3.38 -3.10
N ASP A 95 15.07 -2.22 -3.41
CA ASP A 95 15.54 -1.33 -4.47
C ASP A 95 15.50 0.11 -3.95
N ASP A 96 16.60 0.83 -4.07
CA ASP A 96 16.79 2.22 -3.64
C ASP A 96 16.83 3.20 -4.83
N PHE A 97 16.63 2.70 -6.06
CA PHE A 97 16.60 3.48 -7.30
C PHE A 97 17.83 4.40 -7.54
N THR A 98 18.95 4.15 -6.86
CA THR A 98 20.22 4.85 -7.07
C THR A 98 20.85 4.37 -8.39
N ARG A 99 20.55 5.05 -9.50
CA ARG A 99 21.17 4.81 -10.80
C ARG A 99 21.85 6.06 -11.33
#